data_AF-A0A2E0UMW7-F1
#
_entry.id   AF-A0A2E0UMW7-F1
#
_cell.length_a   1.000
_cell.length_b   1.000
_cell.length_c   1.000
_cell.angle_alpha   90.00
_cell.angle_beta   90.00
_cell.angle_gamma   90.00
#
_symmetry.space_group_name_H-M   'P 1'
#
loop_
_entity.id
_entity.type
_entity.pdbx_description
1 polymer ?
#
loop_
_entity_poly.entity_id
_entity_poly.type
_entity_poly.pdbx_seq_one_letter_code
_entity_poly.pdbx_strand_id
1 'polypeptide(L)'
;MRVPIIAILICLAGSIPALSQEDGQNQRLKLDPESYREGYDIPLGVPHGTWDFDEWPGVDHPVKYKEKFQYNLRDGEKLKIDYQLSAFDEDDHEGYLKTPDELLARGFGDFHDILVNTPQDERTLLGFFTHPDDEILIAGGLLAYAKLLGWDVKAYLITNGADGSQQTADEIVPDIGGYNLYGVMPGGGVRIASDTEWKKREIIQAYAQKLGLPIQPIELFLDVDGKRIAQLGEYPGLDWKLTFGPGTVAREAIAASCVRIIDRENPSIVLTHGTEGEYGHYLHRATNKIMEDVARRTKHTFDLYTGFPEYNYSDRITHFIDLNRSGMEARERKFQAFRGIEFIHSPGLDYDKPWNPEDDLMDGAFVKDYGLLPTNGYPPRYEFYQRVEISREE
;
A
#
# COMPACT_ATOMS: atom_id res chain seq x y z
N MET A 1 44.21 -39.30 -52.25
CA MET A 1 44.22 -39.60 -50.81
C MET A 1 42.96 -39.02 -50.21
N ARG A 2 42.02 -39.89 -49.85
CA ARG A 2 40.73 -39.56 -49.24
C ARG A 2 40.82 -40.01 -47.77
N VAL A 3 40.50 -39.12 -46.84
CA VAL A 3 40.32 -39.44 -45.41
C VAL A 3 38.82 -39.25 -45.11
N PRO A 4 38.12 -40.22 -44.52
CA PRO A 4 36.74 -40.06 -44.10
C PRO A 4 36.70 -39.55 -42.65
N ILE A 5 35.91 -38.51 -42.38
CA ILE A 5 35.50 -38.14 -41.04
C ILE A 5 34.08 -38.66 -40.82
N ILE A 6 33.98 -39.54 -39.82
CA ILE A 6 32.77 -40.08 -39.23
C ILE A 6 32.17 -38.97 -38.34
N ALA A 7 30.93 -38.58 -38.59
CA ALA A 7 30.12 -37.80 -37.66
C ALA A 7 28.88 -38.61 -37.31
N ILE A 8 28.85 -39.08 -36.06
CA ILE A 8 27.73 -39.74 -35.41
C ILE A 8 26.76 -38.63 -34.96
N LEU A 9 25.55 -38.63 -35.53
CA LEU A 9 24.45 -37.78 -35.09
C LEU A 9 23.58 -38.59 -34.12
N ILE A 10 23.70 -38.34 -32.82
CA ILE A 10 22.77 -38.87 -31.81
C ILE A 10 21.60 -37.88 -31.69
N CYS A 11 20.42 -38.36 -32.04
CA CYS A 11 19.15 -37.69 -31.75
C CYS A 11 18.81 -37.87 -30.27
N LEU A 12 18.62 -36.77 -29.54
CA LEU A 12 17.80 -36.75 -28.33
C LEU A 12 16.76 -35.63 -28.51
N ALA A 13 15.60 -36.02 -29.05
CA ALA A 13 14.40 -35.22 -29.03
C ALA A 13 13.72 -35.42 -27.66
N GLY A 14 13.77 -34.41 -26.80
CA GLY A 14 12.83 -34.28 -25.70
C GLY A 14 11.57 -33.63 -26.23
N SER A 15 10.46 -34.38 -26.23
CA SER A 15 9.13 -33.90 -26.59
C SER A 15 8.58 -32.95 -25.53
N ILE A 16 8.29 -31.72 -25.90
CA ILE A 16 7.46 -30.79 -25.13
C ILE A 16 6.00 -31.29 -25.24
N PRO A 17 5.24 -31.43 -24.15
CA PRO A 17 3.83 -31.82 -24.25
C PRO A 17 3.04 -30.72 -24.97
N ALA A 18 2.26 -31.12 -25.97
CA ALA A 18 1.38 -30.24 -26.70
C ALA A 18 0.23 -29.79 -25.79
N LEU A 19 0.07 -28.47 -25.64
CA LEU A 19 -1.12 -27.86 -25.05
C LEU A 19 -2.28 -28.01 -26.05
N SER A 20 -3.29 -28.81 -25.70
CA SER A 20 -4.54 -28.88 -26.46
C SER A 20 -5.38 -27.64 -26.18
N GLN A 21 -5.67 -26.86 -27.22
CA GLN A 21 -6.67 -25.80 -27.19
C GLN A 21 -8.06 -26.44 -27.32
N GLU A 22 -8.79 -26.61 -26.22
CA GLU A 22 -10.25 -26.78 -26.26
C GLU A 22 -10.92 -25.82 -25.26
N ASP A 23 -11.84 -25.03 -25.80
CA ASP A 23 -13.00 -24.37 -25.20
C ASP A 23 -12.85 -23.55 -23.91
N GLY A 24 -12.63 -22.23 -24.10
CA GLY A 24 -13.62 -21.19 -23.77
C GLY A 24 -14.16 -21.02 -22.34
N GLN A 25 -13.64 -21.74 -21.35
CA GLN A 25 -13.94 -21.53 -19.93
C GLN A 25 -12.62 -21.53 -19.15
N ASN A 26 -12.48 -20.57 -18.23
CA ASN A 26 -11.34 -20.41 -17.30
C ASN A 26 -10.97 -21.75 -16.62
N GLN A 27 -10.17 -22.59 -17.28
CA GLN A 27 -9.49 -23.70 -16.62
C GLN A 27 -8.32 -23.09 -15.88
N ARG A 28 -8.48 -22.98 -14.56
CA ARG A 28 -7.39 -22.71 -13.63
C ARG A 28 -6.30 -23.78 -13.86
N LEU A 29 -5.12 -23.36 -14.27
CA LEU A 29 -3.94 -24.23 -14.29
C LEU A 29 -3.64 -24.61 -12.84
N LYS A 30 -3.71 -25.90 -12.52
CA LYS A 30 -3.12 -26.42 -11.28
C LYS A 30 -1.72 -26.89 -11.61
N LEU A 31 -0.72 -26.12 -11.19
CA LEU A 31 0.68 -26.46 -11.38
C LEU A 31 1.17 -27.32 -10.22
N ASP A 32 2.11 -28.22 -10.52
CA ASP A 32 2.71 -29.12 -9.54
C ASP A 32 3.68 -28.33 -8.64
N PRO A 33 3.61 -28.41 -7.30
CA PRO A 33 4.57 -27.77 -6.41
C PRO A 33 6.04 -28.10 -6.71
N GLU A 34 6.34 -29.27 -7.28
CA GLU A 34 7.71 -29.64 -7.70
C GLU A 34 8.18 -28.89 -8.97
N SER A 35 7.27 -28.22 -9.68
CA SER A 35 7.60 -27.40 -10.84
C SER A 35 8.23 -26.06 -10.45
N TYR A 36 8.23 -25.68 -9.17
CA TYR A 36 8.82 -24.44 -8.68
C TYR A 36 10.25 -24.67 -8.22
N ARG A 37 11.15 -23.73 -8.49
CA ARG A 37 12.50 -23.75 -7.93
C ARG A 37 12.40 -23.29 -6.47
N GLU A 38 13.18 -23.90 -5.56
CA GLU A 38 13.23 -23.44 -4.16
C GLU A 38 13.55 -21.94 -4.09
N GLY A 39 12.63 -21.16 -3.51
CA GLY A 39 12.69 -19.70 -3.42
C GLY A 39 12.27 -18.94 -4.69
N TYR A 40 11.48 -19.55 -5.58
CA TYR A 40 10.93 -18.92 -6.78
C TYR A 40 9.48 -19.32 -7.01
N ASP A 41 8.68 -18.33 -7.40
CA ASP A 41 7.22 -18.47 -7.56
C ASP A 41 6.83 -18.71 -9.02
N ILE A 42 7.82 -18.91 -9.89
CA ILE A 42 7.63 -19.15 -11.33
C ILE A 42 7.98 -20.61 -11.66
N PRO A 43 7.04 -21.37 -12.26
CA PRO A 43 7.29 -22.74 -12.66
C PRO A 43 8.42 -22.85 -13.70
N LEU A 44 9.25 -23.88 -13.55
CA LEU A 44 10.33 -24.22 -14.45
C LEU A 44 9.81 -24.39 -15.88
N GLY A 45 10.33 -23.57 -16.80
CA GLY A 45 10.01 -23.64 -18.22
C GLY A 45 8.88 -22.72 -18.68
N VAL A 46 8.24 -21.97 -17.78
CA VAL A 46 7.38 -20.85 -18.17
C VAL A 46 8.26 -19.63 -18.48
N PRO A 47 8.14 -18.99 -19.65
CA PRO A 47 8.86 -17.75 -19.93
C PRO A 47 8.50 -16.68 -18.88
N HIS A 48 9.51 -16.12 -18.19
CA HIS A 48 9.31 -14.89 -17.43
C HIS A 48 8.70 -13.85 -18.36
N GLY A 49 7.52 -13.32 -18.02
CA GLY A 49 6.89 -12.32 -18.85
C GLY A 49 5.49 -12.65 -19.38
N THR A 50 4.98 -13.87 -19.19
CA THR A 50 3.72 -14.31 -19.81
C THR A 50 2.52 -14.43 -18.86
N TRP A 51 2.77 -14.56 -17.56
CA TRP A 51 1.77 -14.79 -16.52
C TRP A 51 2.29 -14.19 -15.22
N ASP A 52 1.38 -13.64 -14.43
CA ASP A 52 1.65 -13.38 -13.03
C ASP A 52 1.41 -14.69 -12.29
N PHE A 53 2.39 -15.09 -11.50
CA PHE A 53 2.28 -16.26 -10.65
C PHE A 53 2.40 -15.75 -9.23
N ASP A 54 1.38 -15.05 -8.77
CA ASP A 54 1.20 -14.74 -7.37
C ASP A 54 1.28 -16.06 -6.57
N GLU A 55 1.67 -15.99 -5.31
CA GLU A 55 1.99 -17.11 -4.40
C GLU A 55 0.81 -18.08 -4.08
N TRP A 56 -0.10 -18.34 -5.04
CA TRP A 56 -1.22 -19.27 -4.95
C TRP A 56 -1.41 -20.15 -6.20
N PRO A 57 -1.74 -21.45 -6.01
CA PRO A 57 -2.20 -22.29 -7.10
C PRO A 57 -3.63 -21.88 -7.53
N GLY A 58 -3.75 -21.11 -8.62
CA GLY A 58 -4.99 -21.04 -9.40
C GLY A 58 -5.65 -19.67 -9.58
N VAL A 59 -4.92 -18.57 -9.36
CA VAL A 59 -5.29 -17.23 -9.86
C VAL A 59 -4.14 -16.69 -10.71
N ASP A 60 -3.80 -17.42 -11.78
CA ASP A 60 -2.87 -16.90 -12.78
C ASP A 60 -3.64 -15.99 -13.72
N HIS A 61 -3.20 -14.75 -13.90
CA HIS A 61 -3.71 -13.83 -14.92
C HIS A 61 -2.60 -13.35 -15.85
N PRO A 62 -2.94 -13.03 -17.11
CA PRO A 62 -1.97 -12.55 -18.07
C PRO A 62 -1.56 -11.11 -17.77
N VAL A 63 -0.33 -10.91 -17.28
CA VAL A 63 0.35 -9.61 -17.27
C VAL A 63 1.06 -9.38 -18.61
N LYS A 64 1.17 -8.11 -19.03
CA LYS A 64 2.08 -7.75 -20.14
C LYS A 64 3.22 -6.89 -19.63
N TYR A 65 4.43 -7.32 -19.94
CA TYR A 65 5.64 -6.56 -19.66
C TYR A 65 6.03 -5.71 -20.86
N LYS A 66 6.38 -4.45 -20.61
CA LYS A 66 6.95 -3.56 -21.63
C LYS A 66 8.43 -3.31 -21.34
N GLU A 67 9.30 -3.93 -22.12
CA GLU A 67 10.77 -3.78 -21.99
C GLU A 67 11.30 -2.43 -22.51
N LYS A 68 10.57 -1.80 -23.44
CA LYS A 68 10.86 -0.46 -23.95
C LYS A 68 9.68 0.44 -23.64
N PHE A 69 9.87 1.29 -22.66
CA PHE A 69 8.90 2.30 -22.29
C PHE A 69 9.51 3.70 -22.42
N GLN A 70 8.74 4.64 -22.97
CA GLN A 70 9.21 5.99 -23.31
C GLN A 70 9.66 6.81 -22.08
N TYR A 71 9.27 6.39 -20.87
CA TYR A 71 9.71 7.00 -19.62
C TYR A 71 10.59 6.09 -18.78
N ASN A 72 11.19 5.04 -19.37
CA ASN A 72 12.31 4.37 -18.71
C ASN A 72 13.43 5.39 -18.56
N LEU A 73 13.80 5.68 -17.32
CA LEU A 73 14.83 6.67 -17.01
C LEU A 73 16.22 6.03 -16.95
N ARG A 74 16.27 4.69 -16.95
CA ARG A 74 17.49 3.89 -16.90
C ARG A 74 17.40 2.71 -17.86
N ASP A 75 18.54 2.33 -18.41
CA ASP A 75 18.66 1.09 -19.19
C ASP A 75 18.31 -0.12 -18.31
N GLY A 76 17.38 -0.94 -18.79
CA GLY A 76 16.93 -2.16 -18.09
C GLY A 76 15.73 -1.98 -17.14
N GLU A 77 15.16 -0.77 -17.02
CA GLU A 77 13.88 -0.58 -16.31
C GLU A 77 12.77 -1.35 -17.04
N LYS A 78 12.03 -2.20 -16.31
CA LYS A 78 10.86 -2.93 -16.82
C LYS A 78 9.65 -2.55 -15.98
N LEU A 79 8.53 -2.23 -16.62
CA LEU A 79 7.25 -2.00 -15.97
C LEU A 79 6.36 -3.23 -16.15
N LYS A 80 5.86 -3.78 -15.04
CA LYS A 80 4.79 -4.80 -15.01
C LYS A 80 3.46 -4.06 -14.93
N ILE A 81 2.50 -4.47 -15.76
CA ILE A 81 1.16 -3.90 -15.79
C ILE A 81 0.20 -5.08 -15.66
N ASP A 82 -0.61 -5.03 -14.62
CA ASP A 82 -1.75 -5.91 -14.44
C ASP A 82 -2.97 -5.31 -15.16
N TYR A 83 -3.44 -6.01 -16.18
CA TYR A 83 -4.57 -5.61 -17.02
C TYR A 83 -5.91 -6.12 -16.51
N GLN A 84 -5.99 -6.90 -15.43
CA GLN A 84 -7.29 -7.38 -14.92
C GLN A 84 -7.73 -6.64 -13.66
N LEU A 85 -6.77 -6.11 -12.89
CA LEU A 85 -7.05 -5.49 -11.59
C LEU A 85 -7.07 -3.96 -11.60
N SER A 86 -6.54 -3.33 -12.65
CA SER A 86 -6.48 -1.86 -12.71
C SER A 86 -7.84 -1.26 -13.13
N ALA A 87 -8.49 -0.56 -12.20
CA ALA A 87 -9.74 0.18 -12.44
C ALA A 87 -9.55 1.50 -13.24
N PHE A 88 -8.36 1.72 -13.82
CA PHE A 88 -8.02 2.95 -14.54
C PHE A 88 -8.91 3.19 -15.77
N ASP A 89 -9.39 2.10 -16.37
CA ASP A 89 -10.34 2.03 -17.48
C ASP A 89 -10.71 0.57 -17.78
N GLU A 90 -11.88 0.33 -18.37
CA GLU A 90 -12.41 -1.02 -18.64
C GLU A 90 -11.55 -1.86 -19.61
N ASP A 91 -10.47 -1.33 -20.22
CA ASP A 91 -9.69 -2.04 -21.26
C ASP A 91 -8.29 -1.46 -21.63
N ASP A 92 -7.86 -0.27 -21.16
CA ASP A 92 -6.61 0.36 -21.64
C ASP A 92 -5.43 0.06 -20.69
N HIS A 93 -5.60 0.05 -19.36
CA HIS A 93 -4.61 -0.22 -18.29
C HIS A 93 -3.25 0.49 -18.46
N GLU A 94 -3.19 1.45 -19.37
CA GLU A 94 -2.01 2.21 -19.74
C GLU A 94 -1.97 3.55 -19.00
N GLY A 95 -2.72 3.72 -17.90
CA GLY A 95 -2.76 4.97 -17.14
C GLY A 95 -1.38 5.49 -16.76
N TYR A 96 -0.50 4.59 -16.31
CA TYR A 96 0.91 4.89 -16.03
C TYR A 96 1.76 5.22 -17.26
N LEU A 97 1.26 4.88 -18.45
CA LEU A 97 1.92 5.09 -19.73
C LEU A 97 1.55 6.41 -20.40
N LYS A 98 0.45 7.04 -19.97
CA LYS A 98 -0.04 8.29 -20.54
C LYS A 98 0.83 9.48 -20.10
N THR A 99 0.89 10.49 -20.96
CA THR A 99 1.44 11.82 -20.66
C THR A 99 0.52 12.57 -19.68
N PRO A 100 1.04 13.59 -18.96
CA PRO A 100 0.18 14.48 -18.18
C PRO A 100 -0.94 15.13 -19.01
N ASP A 101 -0.67 15.54 -20.24
CA ASP A 101 -1.67 16.15 -21.14
C ASP A 101 -2.80 15.18 -21.49
N GLU A 102 -2.49 13.90 -21.71
CA GLU A 102 -3.50 12.86 -21.94
C GLU A 102 -4.35 12.61 -20.69
N LEU A 103 -3.75 12.57 -19.50
CA LEU A 103 -4.49 12.42 -18.24
C LEU A 103 -5.43 13.61 -17.99
N LEU A 104 -4.95 14.83 -18.22
CA LEU A 104 -5.77 16.05 -18.14
C LEU A 104 -6.92 16.04 -19.16
N ALA A 105 -6.66 15.60 -20.40
CA ALA A 105 -7.68 15.50 -21.45
C ALA A 105 -8.78 14.48 -21.11
N ARG A 106 -8.49 13.48 -20.26
CA ARG A 106 -9.47 12.52 -19.72
C ARG A 106 -10.24 13.05 -18.51
N GLY A 107 -9.93 14.27 -18.05
CA GLY A 107 -10.63 14.93 -16.96
C GLY A 107 -10.05 14.65 -15.57
N PHE A 108 -8.86 14.06 -15.47
CA PHE A 108 -8.16 13.97 -14.18
C PHE A 108 -7.60 15.35 -13.81
N GLY A 109 -7.66 15.71 -12.52
CA GLY A 109 -6.97 16.87 -11.99
C GLY A 109 -5.48 16.58 -11.75
N ASP A 110 -4.62 17.59 -11.95
CA ASP A 110 -3.22 17.50 -11.55
C ASP A 110 -3.06 17.96 -10.09
N PHE A 111 -2.61 17.07 -9.21
CA PHE A 111 -2.38 17.38 -7.80
C PHE A 111 -1.27 18.44 -7.64
N HIS A 112 -0.35 18.56 -8.61
CA HIS A 112 0.62 19.64 -8.63
C HIS A 112 -0.06 21.01 -8.61
N ASP A 113 -1.10 21.20 -9.41
CA ASP A 113 -1.81 22.46 -9.53
C ASP A 113 -2.48 22.83 -8.20
N ILE A 114 -3.03 21.86 -7.48
CA ILE A 114 -3.55 22.06 -6.12
C ILE A 114 -2.43 22.56 -5.20
N LEU A 115 -1.28 21.88 -5.21
CA LEU A 115 -0.17 22.19 -4.30
C LEU A 115 0.46 23.56 -4.53
N VAL A 116 0.58 24.00 -5.80
CA VAL A 116 1.20 25.29 -6.12
C VAL A 116 0.24 26.46 -5.99
N ASN A 117 -1.06 26.24 -6.22
CA ASN A 117 -2.08 27.29 -6.15
C ASN A 117 -2.64 27.50 -4.74
N THR A 118 -2.43 26.57 -3.80
CA THR A 118 -2.79 26.78 -2.39
C THR A 118 -1.96 27.93 -1.78
N PRO A 119 -2.59 28.92 -1.11
CA PRO A 119 -1.92 30.03 -0.43
C PRO A 119 -0.86 29.53 0.56
N GLN A 120 0.27 30.22 0.66
CA GLN A 120 1.43 29.74 1.42
C GLN A 120 1.14 29.52 2.91
N ASP A 121 0.30 30.35 3.51
CA ASP A 121 -0.15 30.27 4.90
C ASP A 121 -1.18 29.15 5.17
N GLU A 122 -1.68 28.51 4.12
CA GLU A 122 -2.61 27.38 4.17
C GLU A 122 -1.92 26.04 3.83
N ARG A 123 -0.60 26.02 3.59
CA ARG A 123 0.14 24.84 3.10
C ARG A 123 0.46 23.81 4.18
N THR A 124 -0.58 23.21 4.74
CA THR A 124 -0.48 22.06 5.63
C THR A 124 -1.15 20.84 4.98
N LEU A 125 -0.40 19.75 4.86
CA LEU A 125 -0.87 18.46 4.35
C LEU A 125 -0.63 17.38 5.40
N LEU A 126 -1.69 16.68 5.79
CA LEU A 126 -1.60 15.54 6.71
C LEU A 126 -1.96 14.24 6.00
N GLY A 127 -1.27 13.16 6.33
CA GLY A 127 -1.71 11.81 5.99
C GLY A 127 -2.13 11.04 7.25
N PHE A 128 -3.22 10.27 7.16
CA PHE A 128 -3.68 9.36 8.21
C PHE A 128 -3.76 7.95 7.64
N PHE A 129 -2.82 7.10 8.07
CA PHE A 129 -2.64 5.74 7.57
C PHE A 129 -2.70 4.74 8.72
N THR A 130 -2.95 3.47 8.43
CA THR A 130 -3.26 2.49 9.46
C THR A 130 -2.00 1.96 10.12
N HIS A 131 -1.08 1.43 9.32
CA HIS A 131 0.14 0.78 9.77
C HIS A 131 1.40 1.51 9.31
N PRO A 132 2.54 1.27 9.99
CA PRO A 132 3.83 1.74 9.50
C PRO A 132 4.26 1.03 8.21
N ASP A 133 4.18 1.75 7.09
CA ASP A 133 4.51 1.36 5.70
C ASP A 133 3.45 1.92 4.73
N ASP A 134 2.19 1.92 5.14
CA ASP A 134 1.05 2.40 4.37
C ASP A 134 1.27 3.81 3.82
N GLU A 135 1.86 4.71 4.60
CA GLU A 135 2.14 6.07 4.17
C GLU A 135 3.11 6.13 2.99
N ILE A 136 4.06 5.20 2.94
CA ILE A 136 5.02 5.08 1.84
C ILE A 136 4.32 4.46 0.64
N LEU A 137 3.64 3.33 0.87
CA LEU A 137 2.95 2.58 -0.16
C LEU A 137 1.97 3.49 -0.87
N ILE A 138 1.04 4.08 -0.12
CA ILE A 138 -0.13 4.82 -0.59
C ILE A 138 0.24 6.19 -1.16
N ALA A 139 1.03 7.00 -0.45
CA ALA A 139 1.20 8.41 -0.77
C ALA A 139 2.64 8.94 -0.62
N GLY A 140 3.64 8.07 -0.46
CA GLY A 140 5.00 8.49 -0.11
C GLY A 140 5.61 9.49 -1.10
N GLY A 141 5.24 9.38 -2.38
CA GLY A 141 5.68 10.28 -3.44
C GLY A 141 5.07 11.67 -3.31
N LEU A 142 3.75 11.77 -3.17
CA LEU A 142 3.04 13.03 -2.96
C LEU A 142 3.49 13.73 -1.67
N LEU A 143 3.65 12.98 -0.58
CA LEU A 143 4.12 13.53 0.70
C LEU A 143 5.52 14.14 0.56
N ALA A 144 6.44 13.42 -0.08
CA ALA A 144 7.78 13.92 -0.36
C ALA A 144 7.74 15.12 -1.32
N TYR A 145 6.90 15.08 -2.34
CA TYR A 145 6.75 16.15 -3.33
C TYR A 145 6.22 17.45 -2.71
N ALA A 146 5.16 17.38 -1.90
CA ALA A 146 4.63 18.53 -1.17
C ALA A 146 5.68 19.14 -0.23
N LYS A 147 6.49 18.29 0.43
CA LYS A 147 7.59 18.74 1.29
C LYS A 147 8.65 19.52 0.51
N LEU A 148 8.98 19.09 -0.71
CA LEU A 148 9.91 19.80 -1.61
C LEU A 148 9.36 21.17 -2.04
N LEU A 149 8.03 21.31 -2.14
CA LEU A 149 7.37 22.59 -2.41
C LEU A 149 7.23 23.50 -1.18
N GLY A 150 7.77 23.08 -0.03
CA GLY A 150 7.77 23.87 1.21
C GLY A 150 6.49 23.78 2.04
N TRP A 151 5.65 22.77 1.82
CA TRP A 151 4.49 22.51 2.68
C TRP A 151 4.92 22.03 4.09
N ASP A 152 4.11 22.31 5.11
CA ASP A 152 4.15 21.58 6.37
C ASP A 152 3.46 20.22 6.16
N VAL A 153 4.26 19.16 6.12
CA VAL A 153 3.81 17.80 5.81
C VAL A 153 4.08 16.90 6.99
N LYS A 154 3.06 16.18 7.46
CA LYS A 154 3.16 15.18 8.54
C LYS A 154 2.33 13.95 8.20
N ALA A 155 2.79 12.77 8.58
CA ALA A 155 2.01 11.55 8.52
C ALA A 155 1.72 11.02 9.93
N TYR A 156 0.48 10.61 10.14
CA TYR A 156 -0.01 10.02 11.37
C TYR A 156 -0.43 8.58 11.12
N LEU A 157 -0.03 7.68 12.03
CA LEU A 157 -0.38 6.27 11.97
C LEU A 157 -1.45 5.97 13.02
N ILE A 158 -2.55 5.32 12.63
CA ILE A 158 -3.62 4.92 13.55
C ILE A 158 -3.09 3.90 14.55
N THR A 159 -2.23 2.99 14.08
CA THR A 159 -1.51 2.03 14.91
C THR A 159 -0.03 2.37 15.00
N ASN A 160 0.65 1.84 16.01
CA ASN A 160 2.10 1.90 16.17
C ASN A 160 2.83 0.72 15.50
N GLY A 161 2.09 -0.15 14.79
CA GLY A 161 2.57 -1.37 14.16
C GLY A 161 2.97 -2.49 15.12
N ALA A 162 2.75 -2.34 16.43
CA ALA A 162 2.92 -3.44 17.37
C ALA A 162 1.83 -4.48 17.10
N ASP A 163 2.22 -5.76 17.03
CA ASP A 163 1.33 -6.87 16.69
C ASP A 163 1.20 -7.89 17.84
N GLY A 164 1.85 -7.64 18.99
CA GLY A 164 1.82 -8.50 20.16
C GLY A 164 2.34 -9.94 19.96
N SER A 165 3.04 -10.22 18.84
CA SER A 165 3.44 -11.58 18.47
C SER A 165 4.72 -12.06 19.15
N GLN A 166 5.62 -11.15 19.55
CA GLN A 166 6.95 -11.51 20.06
C GLN A 166 7.02 -11.48 21.59
N GLN A 167 6.70 -10.33 22.20
CA GLN A 167 6.78 -10.17 23.65
C GLN A 167 5.77 -9.12 24.14
N THR A 168 4.81 -9.58 24.94
CA THR A 168 3.83 -8.71 25.59
C THR A 168 4.05 -8.68 27.10
N ALA A 169 3.95 -7.50 27.72
CA ALA A 169 3.96 -7.31 29.16
C ALA A 169 2.65 -6.65 29.64
N ASP A 170 2.24 -6.93 30.88
CA ASP A 170 1.13 -6.22 31.54
C ASP A 170 1.64 -5.00 32.34
N GLU A 171 2.49 -4.21 31.70
CA GLU A 171 3.10 -3.00 32.27
C GLU A 171 2.98 -1.86 31.25
N ILE A 172 2.98 -0.61 31.72
CA ILE A 172 2.97 0.54 30.81
C ILE A 172 4.30 0.68 30.07
N VAL A 173 4.27 1.25 28.87
CA VAL A 173 5.49 1.71 28.19
C VAL A 173 5.83 3.11 28.70
N PRO A 174 6.94 3.29 29.45
CA PRO A 174 7.23 4.57 30.12
C PRO A 174 7.30 5.77 29.18
N ASP A 175 7.89 5.59 28.00
CA ASP A 175 8.11 6.65 27.00
C ASP A 175 6.82 7.27 26.46
N ILE A 176 5.73 6.51 26.41
CA ILE A 176 4.42 6.97 25.93
C ILE A 176 3.40 7.11 27.06
N GLY A 177 3.78 6.77 28.31
CA GLY A 177 2.96 6.98 29.50
C GLY A 177 1.67 6.16 29.54
N GLY A 178 1.65 4.97 28.92
CA GLY A 178 0.49 4.08 28.89
C GLY A 178 0.75 2.77 28.16
N TYR A 179 -0.30 1.99 27.97
CA TYR A 179 -0.29 0.75 27.20
C TYR A 179 -0.33 1.04 25.69
N ASN A 180 0.23 0.13 24.89
CA ASN A 180 0.38 0.31 23.45
C ASN A 180 -0.24 -0.83 22.61
N LEU A 181 -0.94 -1.78 23.26
CA LEU A 181 -1.76 -2.82 22.63
C LEU A 181 -3.18 -2.78 23.21
N TYR A 182 -4.17 -2.88 22.33
CA TYR A 182 -5.57 -2.98 22.71
C TYR A 182 -6.34 -3.84 21.70
N GLY A 183 -7.18 -4.75 22.20
CA GLY A 183 -8.05 -5.55 21.36
C GLY A 183 -9.24 -6.12 22.13
N VAL A 184 -10.37 -6.30 21.46
CA VAL A 184 -11.51 -7.08 21.95
C VAL A 184 -11.44 -8.46 21.30
N MET A 185 -11.37 -9.51 22.11
CA MET A 185 -11.31 -10.90 21.62
C MET A 185 -12.70 -11.36 21.13
N PRO A 186 -12.80 -12.45 20.34
CA PRO A 186 -14.09 -12.97 19.85
C PRO A 186 -15.11 -13.29 20.95
N GLY A 187 -14.66 -13.61 22.16
CA GLY A 187 -15.52 -13.82 23.34
C GLY A 187 -16.01 -12.53 24.03
N GLY A 188 -15.71 -11.36 23.48
CA GLY A 188 -16.02 -10.03 24.06
C GLY A 188 -15.07 -9.59 25.18
N GLY A 189 -14.08 -10.41 25.54
CA GLY A 189 -13.09 -10.06 26.55
C GLY A 189 -12.10 -9.03 26.02
N VAL A 190 -11.78 -8.00 26.82
CA VAL A 190 -10.80 -6.98 26.47
C VAL A 190 -9.38 -7.45 26.81
N ARG A 191 -8.43 -7.16 25.93
CA ARG A 191 -6.99 -7.33 26.14
C ARG A 191 -6.29 -5.99 26.05
N ILE A 192 -5.47 -5.72 27.07
CA ILE A 192 -4.63 -4.53 27.19
C ILE A 192 -3.26 -5.02 27.62
N ALA A 193 -2.24 -4.65 26.86
CA ALA A 193 -0.88 -5.06 27.10
C ALA A 193 0.08 -4.02 26.51
N SER A 194 1.37 -4.27 26.67
CA SER A 194 2.41 -3.52 26.01
C SER A 194 3.32 -4.45 25.22
N ASP A 195 3.56 -4.12 23.96
CA ASP A 195 4.71 -4.61 23.21
C ASP A 195 5.96 -3.85 23.67
N THR A 196 6.84 -4.57 24.38
CA THR A 196 8.04 -4.01 24.99
C THR A 196 9.25 -3.99 24.07
N GLU A 197 9.25 -4.79 23.00
CA GLU A 197 10.35 -4.79 22.03
C GLU A 197 10.17 -3.72 20.95
N TRP A 198 8.92 -3.32 20.67
CA TRP A 198 8.48 -2.22 19.78
C TRP A 198 9.47 -1.81 18.66
N LYS A 199 9.98 -2.81 17.93
CA LYS A 199 10.98 -2.64 16.84
C LYS A 199 10.48 -1.72 15.74
N LYS A 200 9.16 -1.66 15.55
CA LYS A 200 8.48 -0.81 14.58
C LYS A 200 8.71 0.68 14.82
N ARG A 201 9.07 1.11 16.04
CA ARG A 201 9.43 2.51 16.32
C ARG A 201 10.65 2.97 15.52
N GLU A 202 11.69 2.14 15.44
CA GLU A 202 12.91 2.45 14.69
C GLU A 202 12.62 2.48 13.18
N ILE A 203 11.74 1.58 12.73
CA ILE A 203 11.28 1.51 11.34
C ILE A 203 10.55 2.80 10.94
N ILE A 204 9.61 3.28 11.76
CA ILE A 204 8.91 4.56 11.54
C ILE A 204 9.89 5.72 11.42
N GLN A 205 10.91 5.76 12.30
CA GLN A 205 11.92 6.81 12.25
C GLN A 205 12.77 6.75 10.98
N ALA A 206 13.14 5.55 10.54
CA ALA A 206 13.85 5.35 9.27
C ALA A 206 13.01 5.80 8.07
N TYR A 207 11.72 5.51 8.07
CA TYR A 207 10.78 5.95 7.02
C TYR A 207 10.65 7.47 6.99
N ALA A 208 10.46 8.08 8.16
CA ALA A 208 10.38 9.53 8.33
C ALA A 208 11.64 10.24 7.79
N GLN A 209 12.83 9.71 8.13
CA GLN A 209 14.09 10.23 7.65
C GLN A 209 14.21 10.18 6.13
N LYS A 210 13.82 9.05 5.51
CA LYS A 210 13.94 8.85 4.06
C LYS A 210 12.96 9.68 3.26
N LEU A 211 11.74 9.88 3.74
CA LEU A 211 10.77 10.80 3.12
C LEU A 211 11.11 12.28 3.41
N GLY A 212 11.79 12.56 4.52
CA GLY A 212 12.14 13.91 4.95
C GLY A 212 10.98 14.64 5.63
N LEU A 213 10.11 13.90 6.32
CA LEU A 213 8.93 14.42 7.01
C LEU A 213 8.66 13.66 8.31
N PRO A 214 7.99 14.25 9.32
CA PRO A 214 7.61 13.54 10.54
C PRO A 214 6.54 12.48 10.26
N ILE A 215 6.80 11.25 10.73
CA ILE A 215 5.84 10.15 10.77
C ILE A 215 5.73 9.70 12.22
N GLN A 216 4.52 9.59 12.75
CA GLN A 216 4.31 9.16 14.13
C GLN A 216 2.96 8.49 14.34
N PRO A 217 2.84 7.54 15.27
CA PRO A 217 1.54 7.05 15.72
C PRO A 217 0.73 8.18 16.37
N ILE A 218 -0.59 8.12 16.25
CA ILE A 218 -1.48 9.01 16.99
C ILE A 218 -1.39 8.71 18.49
N GLU A 219 -1.48 9.77 19.29
CA GLU A 219 -1.72 9.60 20.73
C GLU A 219 -3.20 9.27 20.93
N LEU A 220 -3.47 8.21 21.70
CA LEU A 220 -4.81 7.84 22.12
C LEU A 220 -5.09 8.30 23.55
N PHE A 221 -6.35 8.68 23.76
CA PHE A 221 -6.90 9.08 25.04
C PHE A 221 -8.06 8.15 25.34
N LEU A 222 -7.71 6.89 25.61
CA LEU A 222 -8.65 5.81 25.90
C LEU A 222 -8.28 5.21 27.25
N ASP A 223 -9.25 5.20 28.17
CA ASP A 223 -9.14 4.55 29.47
C ASP A 223 -10.12 3.38 29.52
N VAL A 224 -9.60 2.18 29.83
CA VAL A 224 -10.41 0.97 29.99
C VAL A 224 -10.00 0.27 31.27
N ASP A 225 -10.94 0.11 32.19
CA ASP A 225 -10.73 -0.50 33.51
C ASP A 225 -9.55 0.11 34.31
N GLY A 226 -9.37 1.42 34.19
CA GLY A 226 -8.28 2.16 34.86
C GLY A 226 -6.91 2.00 34.20
N LYS A 227 -6.82 1.33 33.06
CA LYS A 227 -5.62 1.27 32.22
C LYS A 227 -5.74 2.30 31.10
N ARG A 228 -4.75 3.19 30.99
CA ARG A 228 -4.64 4.15 29.90
C ARG A 228 -3.98 3.51 28.68
N ILE A 229 -4.68 3.45 27.57
CA ILE A 229 -4.15 3.08 26.25
C ILE A 229 -3.64 4.38 25.60
N ALA A 230 -2.31 4.54 25.52
CA ALA A 230 -1.68 5.75 24.99
C ALA A 230 -1.44 5.68 23.48
N GLN A 231 -1.30 4.48 22.93
CA GLN A 231 -1.18 4.20 21.50
C GLN A 231 -1.88 2.89 21.19
N LEU A 232 -2.25 2.70 19.92
CA LEU A 232 -2.88 1.46 19.48
C LEU A 232 -1.87 0.57 18.79
N GLY A 233 -1.86 -0.69 19.18
CA GLY A 233 -1.28 -1.79 18.43
C GLY A 233 -2.22 -2.97 18.52
N GLU A 234 -2.01 -3.94 17.65
CA GLU A 234 -2.92 -5.04 17.40
C GLU A 234 -2.55 -6.24 18.28
N TYR A 235 -3.52 -6.78 18.99
CA TYR A 235 -3.34 -8.02 19.73
C TYR A 235 -3.61 -9.24 18.82
N PRO A 236 -2.76 -10.29 18.80
CA PRO A 236 -3.00 -11.47 17.98
C PRO A 236 -4.35 -12.11 18.27
N GLY A 237 -5.14 -12.33 17.22
CA GLY A 237 -6.46 -12.96 17.32
C GLY A 237 -7.56 -12.06 17.89
N LEU A 238 -7.36 -10.74 17.91
CA LEU A 238 -8.45 -9.80 18.18
C LEU A 238 -9.59 -9.96 17.17
N ASP A 239 -10.82 -9.65 17.59
CA ASP A 239 -11.95 -9.50 16.70
C ASP A 239 -12.01 -8.05 16.20
N TRP A 240 -11.73 -7.86 14.91
CA TRP A 240 -11.59 -6.53 14.31
C TRP A 240 -12.89 -5.73 14.34
N LYS A 241 -14.04 -6.40 14.17
CA LYS A 241 -15.35 -5.75 14.18
C LYS A 241 -15.72 -5.32 15.59
N LEU A 242 -15.49 -6.17 16.59
CA LEU A 242 -15.72 -5.81 18.00
C LEU A 242 -14.72 -4.76 18.51
N THR A 243 -13.52 -4.71 17.94
CA THR A 243 -12.49 -3.75 18.35
C THR A 243 -12.68 -2.40 17.67
N PHE A 244 -12.83 -2.36 16.35
CA PHE A 244 -12.76 -1.13 15.54
C PHE A 244 -14.04 -0.83 14.74
N GLY A 245 -15.07 -1.65 14.89
CA GLY A 245 -16.33 -1.47 14.19
C GLY A 245 -17.10 -0.20 14.60
N PRO A 246 -18.18 0.12 13.88
CA PRO A 246 -19.04 1.24 14.21
C PRO A 246 -19.53 1.19 15.67
N GLY A 247 -19.40 2.31 16.39
CA GLY A 247 -19.86 2.45 17.78
C GLY A 247 -18.94 1.84 18.84
N THR A 248 -17.79 1.27 18.49
CA THR A 248 -16.84 0.77 19.49
C THR A 248 -16.07 1.92 20.17
N VAL A 249 -15.67 1.68 21.42
CA VAL A 249 -14.92 2.67 22.22
C VAL A 249 -13.57 3.03 21.59
N ALA A 250 -12.89 2.08 20.95
CA ALA A 250 -11.62 2.34 20.29
C ALA A 250 -11.79 3.18 19.02
N ARG A 251 -12.80 2.88 18.19
CA ARG A 251 -13.10 3.70 17.00
C ARG A 251 -13.38 5.15 17.38
N GLU A 252 -14.20 5.37 18.40
CA GLU A 252 -14.51 6.72 18.89
C GLU A 252 -13.27 7.42 19.48
N ALA A 253 -12.40 6.71 20.20
CA ALA A 253 -11.15 7.26 20.70
C ALA A 253 -10.19 7.67 19.57
N ILE A 254 -10.06 6.84 18.52
CA ILE A 254 -9.26 7.14 17.32
C ILE A 254 -9.82 8.40 16.64
N ALA A 255 -11.13 8.45 16.36
CA ALA A 255 -11.77 9.60 15.74
C ALA A 255 -11.56 10.89 16.54
N ALA A 256 -11.71 10.83 17.87
CA ALA A 256 -11.46 11.99 18.75
C ALA A 256 -9.99 12.44 18.71
N SER A 257 -9.03 11.52 18.64
CA SER A 257 -7.62 11.85 18.46
C SER A 257 -7.34 12.51 17.11
N CYS A 258 -7.91 11.99 16.02
CA CYS A 258 -7.79 12.60 14.70
C CYS A 258 -8.40 14.01 14.67
N VAL A 259 -9.59 14.22 15.25
CA VAL A 259 -10.20 15.57 15.36
C VAL A 259 -9.26 16.53 16.09
N ARG A 260 -8.65 16.13 17.22
CA ARG A 260 -7.68 16.98 17.94
C ARG A 260 -6.47 17.35 17.08
N ILE A 261 -5.96 16.41 16.29
CA ILE A 261 -4.84 16.65 15.38
C ILE A 261 -5.26 17.62 14.29
N ILE A 262 -6.39 17.39 13.60
CA ILE A 262 -6.92 18.30 12.59
C ILE A 262 -7.13 19.71 13.16
N ASP A 263 -7.73 19.82 14.34
CA ASP A 263 -7.99 21.09 15.02
C ASP A 263 -6.72 21.84 15.44
N ARG A 264 -5.63 21.12 15.70
CA ARG A 264 -4.33 21.69 16.07
C ARG A 264 -3.55 22.14 14.84
N GLU A 265 -3.55 21.31 13.79
CA GLU A 265 -2.70 21.49 12.62
C GLU A 265 -3.37 22.32 11.52
N ASN A 266 -4.70 22.43 11.52
CA ASN A 266 -5.52 23.15 10.53
C ASN A 266 -5.07 22.85 9.07
N PRO A 267 -5.15 21.58 8.63
CA PRO A 267 -4.73 21.22 7.29
C PRO A 267 -5.67 21.74 6.21
N SER A 268 -5.12 21.99 5.03
CA SER A 268 -5.93 22.21 3.82
C SER A 268 -6.19 20.90 3.08
N ILE A 269 -5.27 19.93 3.21
CA ILE A 269 -5.34 18.63 2.54
C ILE A 269 -5.12 17.52 3.56
N VAL A 270 -5.98 16.50 3.50
CA VAL A 270 -5.85 15.27 4.27
C VAL A 270 -5.85 14.07 3.32
N LEU A 271 -4.90 13.15 3.51
CA LEU A 271 -4.82 11.88 2.79
C LEU A 271 -5.21 10.71 3.70
N THR A 272 -5.86 9.69 3.16
CA THR A 272 -6.16 8.43 3.86
C THR A 272 -6.31 7.24 2.91
N HIS A 273 -6.76 6.10 3.45
CA HIS A 273 -7.02 4.86 2.71
C HIS A 273 -8.25 4.97 1.79
N GLY A 274 -8.27 4.16 0.73
CA GLY A 274 -9.43 3.94 -0.13
C GLY A 274 -10.63 3.32 0.61
N THR A 275 -11.81 3.38 0.00
CA THR A 275 -13.07 2.89 0.63
C THR A 275 -13.04 1.40 0.98
N GLU A 276 -12.32 0.58 0.23
CA GLU A 276 -12.15 -0.86 0.47
C GLU A 276 -10.85 -1.18 1.24
N GLY A 277 -10.12 -0.15 1.69
CA GLY A 277 -8.88 -0.36 2.46
C GLY A 277 -7.78 -1.02 1.66
N GLU A 278 -7.71 -0.68 0.37
CA GLU A 278 -6.78 -1.22 -0.63
C GLU A 278 -6.93 -2.74 -0.79
N TYR A 279 -6.23 -3.51 0.03
CA TYR A 279 -6.24 -4.98 0.00
C TYR A 279 -7.28 -5.59 0.93
N GLY A 280 -8.31 -4.84 1.31
CA GLY A 280 -9.45 -5.34 2.08
C GLY A 280 -9.25 -5.36 3.60
N HIS A 281 -8.06 -5.01 4.10
CA HIS A 281 -7.77 -5.07 5.53
C HIS A 281 -8.79 -4.26 6.33
N TYR A 282 -9.43 -4.91 7.30
CA TYR A 282 -10.57 -4.31 8.02
C TYR A 282 -10.23 -2.96 8.63
N LEU A 283 -9.06 -2.83 9.26
CA LEU A 283 -8.68 -1.57 9.88
C LEU A 283 -8.39 -0.46 8.86
N HIS A 284 -8.00 -0.77 7.62
CA HIS A 284 -7.83 0.24 6.57
C HIS A 284 -9.19 0.83 6.18
N ARG A 285 -10.19 -0.04 5.97
CA ARG A 285 -11.58 0.36 5.74
C ARG A 285 -12.13 1.18 6.91
N ALA A 286 -11.86 0.74 8.13
CA ALA A 286 -12.25 1.48 9.32
C ALA A 286 -11.56 2.85 9.37
N THR A 287 -10.28 2.96 9.05
CA THR A 287 -9.53 4.23 8.97
C THR A 287 -10.14 5.18 7.95
N ASN A 288 -10.46 4.71 6.74
CA ASN A 288 -11.19 5.49 5.74
C ASN A 288 -12.49 6.08 6.32
N LYS A 289 -13.33 5.24 6.93
CA LYS A 289 -14.61 5.67 7.51
C LYS A 289 -14.45 6.58 8.72
N ILE A 290 -13.43 6.35 9.55
CA ILE A 290 -13.07 7.25 10.65
C ILE A 290 -12.70 8.63 10.11
N MET A 291 -11.93 8.71 9.03
CA MET A 291 -11.54 10.00 8.46
C MET A 291 -12.70 10.74 7.80
N GLU A 292 -13.65 10.04 7.18
CA GLU A 292 -14.93 10.65 6.76
C GLU A 292 -15.71 11.21 7.97
N ASP A 293 -15.78 10.46 9.08
CA ASP A 293 -16.42 10.90 10.32
C ASP A 293 -15.70 12.12 10.92
N VAL A 294 -14.36 12.12 10.93
CA VAL A 294 -13.53 13.24 11.40
C VAL A 294 -13.80 14.49 10.59
N ALA A 295 -13.89 14.38 9.27
CA ALA A 295 -14.16 15.50 8.37
C ALA A 295 -15.52 16.18 8.63
N ARG A 296 -16.50 15.41 9.14
CA ARG A 296 -17.81 15.91 9.59
C ARG A 296 -17.78 16.51 11.00
N ARG A 297 -16.89 16.06 11.87
CA ARG A 297 -16.83 16.42 13.31
C ARG A 297 -15.89 17.59 13.61
N THR A 298 -14.84 17.80 12.83
CA THR A 298 -13.90 18.92 13.05
C THR A 298 -14.54 20.27 12.76
N LYS A 299 -14.03 21.33 13.40
CA LYS A 299 -14.40 22.72 13.09
C LYS A 299 -13.73 23.25 11.81
N HIS A 300 -12.71 22.55 11.28
CA HIS A 300 -11.97 22.97 10.11
C HIS A 300 -12.52 22.35 8.83
N THR A 301 -12.29 23.01 7.70
CA THR A 301 -12.56 22.49 6.36
C THR A 301 -11.24 22.08 5.74
N PHE A 302 -11.21 20.90 5.13
CA PHE A 302 -10.07 20.41 4.37
C PHE A 302 -10.57 19.55 3.22
N ASP A 303 -9.77 19.42 2.17
CA ASP A 303 -10.02 18.46 1.10
C ASP A 303 -9.48 17.08 1.52
N LEU A 304 -10.36 16.09 1.53
CA LEU A 304 -10.01 14.70 1.82
C LEU A 304 -9.75 13.95 0.51
N TYR A 305 -8.61 13.27 0.45
CA TYR A 305 -8.26 12.39 -0.65
C TYR A 305 -7.95 10.98 -0.15
N THR A 306 -8.33 9.97 -0.93
CA THR A 306 -7.85 8.60 -0.77
C THR A 306 -6.73 8.33 -1.79
N GLY A 307 -5.69 7.61 -1.36
CA GLY A 307 -4.68 7.10 -2.29
C GLY A 307 -5.05 5.71 -2.80
N PHE A 308 -4.34 5.25 -3.83
CA PHE A 308 -4.51 3.91 -4.42
C PHE A 308 -5.91 3.56 -4.98
N PRO A 309 -6.65 4.52 -5.57
CA PRO A 309 -7.98 4.22 -6.13
C PRO A 309 -7.95 3.17 -7.25
N GLU A 310 -6.81 2.95 -7.90
CA GLU A 310 -6.69 2.00 -9.03
C GLU A 310 -6.94 0.55 -8.68
N TYR A 311 -6.71 0.18 -7.42
CA TYR A 311 -6.87 -1.19 -6.91
C TYR A 311 -8.14 -1.32 -6.09
N ASN A 312 -8.89 -0.23 -5.97
CA ASN A 312 -10.18 -0.22 -5.32
C ASN A 312 -11.25 0.07 -6.37
N TYR A 313 -11.93 -0.99 -6.82
CA TYR A 313 -12.99 -0.90 -7.83
C TYR A 313 -14.17 0.01 -7.40
N SER A 314 -14.36 0.22 -6.10
CA SER A 314 -15.37 1.15 -5.56
C SER A 314 -14.93 2.61 -5.62
N ASP A 315 -13.62 2.86 -5.77
CA ASP A 315 -13.03 4.19 -5.82
C ASP A 315 -12.85 4.67 -7.27
N ARG A 316 -13.08 5.97 -7.47
CA ARG A 316 -12.86 6.61 -8.77
C ARG A 316 -11.63 7.48 -8.73
N ILE A 317 -10.70 7.24 -9.64
CA ILE A 317 -9.55 8.12 -9.86
C ILE A 317 -10.05 9.49 -10.31
N THR A 318 -9.61 10.53 -9.60
CA THR A 318 -9.96 11.92 -9.95
C THR A 318 -8.74 12.79 -10.13
N HIS A 319 -7.61 12.44 -9.51
CA HIS A 319 -6.39 13.23 -9.56
C HIS A 319 -5.17 12.33 -9.73
N PHE A 320 -4.10 12.90 -10.28
CA PHE A 320 -2.79 12.26 -10.37
C PHE A 320 -1.69 13.23 -9.94
N ILE A 321 -0.53 12.72 -9.55
CA ILE A 321 0.69 13.50 -9.36
C ILE A 321 1.85 12.87 -10.14
N ASP A 322 2.59 13.67 -10.90
CA ASP A 322 3.81 13.25 -11.59
C ASP A 322 5.03 13.38 -10.66
N LEU A 323 5.53 12.26 -10.15
CA LEU A 323 6.66 12.23 -9.23
C LEU A 323 8.00 12.56 -9.90
N ASN A 324 8.06 12.58 -11.24
CA ASN A 324 9.24 13.03 -11.96
C ASN A 324 9.33 14.56 -12.07
N ARG A 325 8.24 15.30 -11.79
CA ARG A 325 8.15 16.75 -11.99
C ARG A 325 9.21 17.54 -11.21
N SER A 326 9.66 17.04 -10.05
CA SER A 326 10.78 17.63 -9.27
C SER A 326 12.14 16.99 -9.61
N GLY A 327 12.42 16.71 -10.88
CA GLY A 327 13.66 16.03 -11.28
C GLY A 327 13.82 14.65 -10.62
N MET A 328 12.71 13.93 -10.43
CA MET A 328 12.61 12.65 -9.72
C MET A 328 12.88 12.65 -8.21
N GLU A 329 13.18 13.79 -7.57
CA GLU A 329 13.58 13.75 -6.15
C GLU A 329 12.50 13.15 -5.23
N ALA A 330 11.22 13.46 -5.45
CA ALA A 330 10.12 12.88 -4.70
C ALA A 330 10.02 11.35 -4.93
N ARG A 331 10.13 10.91 -6.18
CA ARG A 331 10.14 9.50 -6.57
C ARG A 331 11.30 8.73 -5.92
N GLU A 332 12.48 9.35 -5.88
CA GLU A 332 13.69 8.78 -5.25
C GLU A 332 13.50 8.65 -3.73
N ARG A 333 12.97 9.67 -3.05
CA ARG A 333 12.68 9.58 -1.61
C ARG A 333 11.68 8.47 -1.28
N LYS A 334 10.60 8.36 -2.07
CA LYS A 334 9.66 7.23 -1.96
C LYS A 334 10.39 5.91 -2.15
N PHE A 335 11.21 5.79 -3.19
CA PHE A 335 11.95 4.56 -3.47
C PHE A 335 12.86 4.17 -2.30
N GLN A 336 13.65 5.10 -1.75
CA GLN A 336 14.52 4.81 -0.62
C GLN A 336 13.74 4.39 0.63
N ALA A 337 12.61 5.06 0.91
CA ALA A 337 11.68 4.70 1.98
C ALA A 337 11.15 3.27 1.79
N PHE A 338 10.64 2.99 0.60
CA PHE A 338 10.09 1.68 0.20
C PHE A 338 11.11 0.55 0.34
N ARG A 339 12.37 0.76 -0.06
CA ARG A 339 13.46 -0.21 0.14
C ARG A 339 13.77 -0.53 1.61
N GLY A 340 13.28 0.29 2.54
CA GLY A 340 13.38 0.03 3.98
C GLY A 340 12.29 -0.89 4.52
N ILE A 341 11.31 -1.27 3.70
CA ILE A 341 10.26 -2.19 4.11
C ILE A 341 10.78 -3.61 3.88
N GLU A 342 11.58 -4.13 4.82
CA GLU A 342 12.39 -5.35 4.63
C GLU A 342 11.58 -6.59 4.24
N PHE A 343 10.35 -6.70 4.74
CA PHE A 343 9.45 -7.82 4.41
C PHE A 343 8.83 -7.70 3.01
N ILE A 344 8.85 -6.51 2.39
CA ILE A 344 8.44 -6.30 0.99
C ILE A 344 9.67 -6.31 0.07
N HIS A 345 10.77 -5.70 0.50
CA HIS A 345 11.99 -5.53 -0.28
C HIS A 345 13.09 -6.46 0.24
N SER A 346 12.99 -7.75 -0.12
CA SER A 346 14.01 -8.76 0.17
C SER A 346 14.63 -9.31 -1.14
N PRO A 347 15.97 -9.40 -1.25
CA PRO A 347 16.60 -9.94 -2.45
C PRO A 347 16.15 -11.37 -2.76
N GLY A 348 15.52 -11.55 -3.93
CA GLY A 348 15.08 -12.85 -4.43
C GLY A 348 13.62 -13.20 -4.15
N LEU A 349 12.86 -12.35 -3.46
CA LEU A 349 11.40 -12.48 -3.35
C LEU A 349 10.71 -11.64 -4.42
N ASP A 350 9.60 -12.13 -4.96
CA ASP A 350 8.66 -11.29 -5.71
C ASP A 350 7.99 -10.28 -4.77
N TYR A 351 7.53 -9.15 -5.29
CA TYR A 351 7.16 -7.96 -4.53
C TYR A 351 5.75 -8.02 -3.90
N ASP A 352 5.37 -9.19 -3.38
CA ASP A 352 4.02 -9.43 -2.91
C ASP A 352 3.98 -9.53 -1.38
N LYS A 353 3.16 -8.71 -0.69
CA LYS A 353 2.74 -9.05 0.67
C LYS A 353 1.92 -10.34 0.56
N PRO A 354 2.11 -11.29 1.48
CA PRO A 354 1.34 -12.54 1.45
C PRO A 354 -0.15 -12.22 1.62
N TRP A 355 -0.93 -12.48 0.57
CA TRP A 355 -2.39 -12.50 0.65
C TRP A 355 -2.83 -13.82 1.26
N ASN A 356 -3.66 -13.77 2.30
CA ASN A 356 -4.20 -14.96 2.93
C ASN A 356 -5.69 -15.15 2.54
N PRO A 357 -6.01 -16.00 1.54
CA PRO A 357 -7.39 -16.29 1.17
C PRO A 357 -8.23 -16.93 2.26
N GLU A 358 -7.59 -17.51 3.29
CA GLU A 358 -8.29 -18.08 4.44
C GLU A 358 -8.64 -17.03 5.50
N ASP A 359 -8.11 -15.81 5.35
CA ASP A 359 -8.49 -14.68 6.20
C ASP A 359 -9.81 -14.08 5.66
N ASP A 360 -10.92 -14.41 6.32
CA ASP A 360 -12.26 -13.91 5.97
C ASP A 360 -12.43 -12.39 6.13
N LEU A 361 -11.38 -11.71 6.60
CA LEU A 361 -11.30 -10.27 6.76
C LEU A 361 -10.56 -9.59 5.60
N MET A 362 -9.90 -10.36 4.73
CA MET A 362 -9.22 -9.89 3.51
C MET A 362 -10.11 -10.17 2.29
N ASP A 363 -10.85 -9.16 1.84
CA ASP A 363 -11.75 -9.24 0.67
C ASP A 363 -11.27 -8.45 -0.55
N GLY A 364 -10.04 -7.93 -0.51
CA GLY A 364 -9.43 -7.14 -1.58
C GLY A 364 -8.52 -7.94 -2.51
N ALA A 365 -8.20 -7.33 -3.65
CA ALA A 365 -7.19 -7.80 -4.60
C ALA A 365 -5.83 -7.13 -4.28
N PHE A 366 -4.79 -7.93 -4.07
CA PHE A 366 -3.37 -7.51 -4.08
C PHE A 366 -2.88 -7.60 -5.57
N VAL A 367 -1.85 -6.94 -6.12
CA VAL A 367 -0.65 -6.23 -5.64
C VAL A 367 -0.31 -5.06 -6.58
N LYS A 368 0.31 -3.99 -6.07
CA LYS A 368 1.06 -3.04 -6.90
C LYS A 368 2.48 -3.55 -7.10
N ASP A 369 2.77 -4.05 -8.31
CA ASP A 369 4.12 -4.42 -8.68
C ASP A 369 5.08 -3.24 -8.69
N TYR A 370 6.08 -3.31 -7.82
CA TYR A 370 7.25 -2.44 -7.86
C TYR A 370 8.34 -3.00 -8.79
N GLY A 371 7.95 -3.57 -9.93
CA GLY A 371 8.83 -3.95 -11.02
C GLY A 371 9.75 -5.16 -10.75
N LEU A 372 10.03 -5.89 -11.83
CA LEU A 372 10.60 -7.25 -11.91
C LEU A 372 11.92 -7.59 -11.20
N LEU A 373 12.62 -6.66 -10.53
CA LEU A 373 13.92 -6.99 -9.91
C LEU A 373 14.13 -6.31 -8.55
N PRO A 374 14.41 -7.09 -7.46
CA PRO A 374 14.68 -6.68 -6.07
C PRO A 374 15.79 -5.63 -5.83
N THR A 375 16.36 -5.06 -6.88
CA THR A 375 17.49 -4.12 -6.78
C THR A 375 17.34 -2.87 -7.64
N ASN A 376 16.47 -2.85 -8.65
CA ASN A 376 16.39 -1.77 -9.65
C ASN A 376 14.98 -1.22 -9.92
N GLY A 377 13.91 -1.84 -9.40
CA GLY A 377 12.53 -1.41 -9.64
C GLY A 377 12.22 -0.08 -8.96
N TYR A 378 11.96 0.97 -9.74
CA TYR A 378 11.51 2.26 -9.20
C TYR A 378 10.00 2.25 -8.97
N PRO A 379 9.48 2.98 -7.96
CA PRO A 379 8.04 3.18 -7.81
C PRO A 379 7.46 3.79 -9.09
N PRO A 380 6.17 3.62 -9.41
CA PRO A 380 5.61 4.20 -10.62
C PRO A 380 5.78 5.72 -10.70
N ARG A 381 5.82 6.25 -11.93
CA ARG A 381 5.95 7.69 -12.18
C ARG A 381 4.81 8.49 -11.54
N TYR A 382 3.61 7.94 -11.58
CA TYR A 382 2.41 8.60 -11.06
C TYR A 382 1.92 7.94 -9.78
N GLU A 383 1.35 8.75 -8.89
CA GLU A 383 0.40 8.30 -7.89
C GLU A 383 -0.96 8.90 -8.20
N PHE A 384 -2.00 8.15 -7.90
CA PHE A 384 -3.38 8.51 -8.23
C PHE A 384 -4.22 8.60 -6.96
N TYR A 385 -5.22 9.47 -7.02
CA TYR A 385 -6.02 9.86 -5.87
C TYR A 385 -7.49 10.04 -6.24
N GLN A 386 -8.37 9.72 -5.29
CA GLN A 386 -9.76 10.12 -5.33
C GLN A 386 -9.99 11.28 -4.37
N ARG A 387 -10.63 12.36 -4.82
CA ARG A 387 -11.21 13.37 -3.94
C ARG A 387 -12.50 12.82 -3.35
N VAL A 388 -12.61 12.85 -2.03
CA VAL A 388 -13.81 12.41 -1.31
C VAL A 388 -14.77 13.58 -1.17
N GLU A 389 -16.02 13.40 -1.61
CA GLU A 389 -17.08 14.37 -1.38
C GLU A 389 -17.60 14.26 0.06
N ILE A 390 -17.26 15.22 0.90
CA ILE A 390 -17.73 15.27 2.28
C ILE A 390 -19.09 15.99 2.29
N SER A 391 -20.18 15.24 2.39
CA SER A 391 -21.50 15.82 2.67
C SER A 391 -21.54 16.31 4.11
N ARG A 392 -21.60 17.63 4.32
CA ARG A 392 -21.94 18.21 5.62
C ARG A 392 -23.45 18.27 5.72
N GLU A 393 -24.02 17.61 6.73
CA GLU A 393 -25.41 17.84 7.10
C GLU A 393 -25.50 19.30 7.59
N GLU A 394 -26.29 20.13 6.90
CA GLU A 394 -26.49 21.56 7.22
C GLU A 394 -27.25 21.80 8.53
#